data_AF-C3NCN9-F1
#
_entry.id   AF-C3NCN9-F1
#
_cell.length_a   1.000
_cell.length_b   1.000
_cell.length_c   1.000
_cell.angle_alpha   90.00
_cell.angle_beta   90.00
_cell.angle_gamma   90.00
#
_symmetry.space_group_name_H-M   'P 1'
#
loop_
_entity.id
_entity.type
_entity.pdbx_description
1 polymer ?
#
loop_
_entity_poly.entity_id
_entity_poly.type
_entity_poly.pdbx_seq_one_letter_code
_entity_poly.pdbx_strand_id
1 'polypeptide(L)'
;MEPLIAIDLNSNMSISQLESSVKKLFETFGALEVVFIIDDDSIVELDGNLVLTFYTVEDLLETYKVLKRLSEVKSNRLRVTSVIRLERDLKRFPLVVITDRKIIGLKKNLIFVYNGEKVKARY
;
A
#
# COMPACT_ATOMS: atom_id res chain seq x y z
N MET A 1 17.03 3.70 4.80
CA MET A 1 15.92 4.23 3.99
C MET A 1 14.68 3.49 4.41
N GLU A 2 13.63 4.22 4.78
CA GLU A 2 12.37 3.61 5.18
C GLU A 2 11.53 3.33 3.94
N PRO A 3 10.88 2.15 3.86
CA PRO A 3 9.99 1.85 2.75
C PRO A 3 8.74 2.73 2.81
N LEU A 4 8.17 3.04 1.65
CA LEU A 4 6.80 3.52 1.58
C LEU A 4 5.90 2.32 1.30
N ILE A 5 4.92 2.07 2.18
CA ILE A 5 3.98 0.96 2.02
C ILE A 5 2.68 1.51 1.44
N ALA A 6 2.28 1.03 0.28
CA ALA A 6 1.03 1.42 -0.35
C ALA A 6 0.02 0.27 -0.27
N ILE A 7 -1.08 0.47 0.45
CA ILE A 7 -2.10 -0.54 0.68
C ILE A 7 -3.32 -0.23 -0.18
N ASP A 8 -3.66 -1.18 -1.03
CA ASP A 8 -4.84 -1.07 -1.89
C ASP A 8 -6.11 -1.48 -1.13
N LEU A 9 -6.99 -0.52 -0.86
CA LEU A 9 -8.27 -0.74 -0.21
C LEU A 9 -9.21 -1.60 -1.06
N ASN A 10 -9.09 -1.48 -2.39
CA ASN A 10 -9.92 -2.15 -3.38
C ASN A 10 -9.37 -3.52 -3.83
N SER A 11 -8.31 -4.01 -3.18
CA SER A 11 -7.84 -5.39 -3.34
C SER A 11 -8.87 -6.41 -2.83
N ASN A 12 -8.89 -7.63 -3.36
CA ASN A 12 -9.72 -8.73 -2.81
C ASN A 12 -8.99 -9.52 -1.72
N MET A 13 -7.86 -9.01 -1.23
CA MET A 13 -7.09 -9.65 -0.17
C MET A 13 -7.90 -9.73 1.12
N SER A 14 -7.81 -10.87 1.81
CA SER A 14 -8.38 -11.02 3.15
C SER A 14 -7.60 -10.20 4.17
N ILE A 15 -8.23 -9.90 5.30
CA ILE A 15 -7.55 -9.25 6.44
C ILE A 15 -6.37 -10.09 6.93
N SER A 16 -6.49 -11.41 6.96
CA SER A 16 -5.40 -12.30 7.37
C SER A 16 -4.21 -12.28 6.41
N GLN A 17 -4.45 -12.14 5.10
CA GLN A 17 -3.39 -11.97 4.11
C GLN A 17 -2.67 -10.62 4.28
N LEU A 18 -3.43 -9.55 4.55
CA LEU A 18 -2.87 -8.24 4.85
C LEU A 18 -2.03 -8.28 6.14
N GLU A 19 -2.59 -8.81 7.22
CA GLU A 19 -1.90 -8.97 8.52
C GLU A 19 -0.57 -9.70 8.35
N SER A 20 -0.57 -10.86 7.68
CA SER A 20 0.65 -11.63 7.43
C SER A 20 1.70 -10.82 6.65
N SER A 21 1.25 -9.97 5.73
CA SER A 21 2.13 -9.16 4.90
C SER A 21 2.80 -8.01 5.66
N VAL A 22 2.05 -7.34 6.54
CA VAL A 22 2.57 -6.19 7.30
C VAL A 22 3.31 -6.61 8.55
N LYS A 23 2.98 -7.75 9.15
CA LYS A 23 3.61 -8.23 10.38
C LYS A 23 5.14 -8.35 10.25
N LYS A 24 5.61 -8.97 9.17
CA LYS A 24 7.06 -9.07 8.89
C LYS A 24 7.72 -7.72 8.66
N LEU A 25 6.99 -6.77 8.08
CA LEU A 25 7.49 -5.41 7.88
C LEU A 25 7.62 -4.69 9.23
N PHE A 26 6.63 -4.80 10.12
CA PHE A 26 6.72 -4.28 11.49
C PHE A 26 7.87 -4.90 12.28
N GLU A 27 8.05 -6.22 12.20
CA GLU A 27 9.19 -6.92 12.85
C GLU A 27 10.55 -6.38 12.35
N THR A 28 10.62 -5.89 11.11
CA THR A 28 11.86 -5.39 10.51
C THR A 28 12.09 -3.90 10.78
N PHE A 29 11.05 -3.07 10.70
CA PHE A 29 11.17 -1.61 10.68
C PHE A 29 10.67 -0.95 11.97
N GLY A 30 9.91 -1.65 12.82
CA GLY A 30 9.32 -1.14 14.05
C GLY A 30 8.11 -0.22 13.82
N ALA A 31 8.20 0.71 12.87
CA ALA A 31 7.10 1.54 12.41
C ALA A 31 6.95 1.44 10.89
N LEU A 32 5.73 1.57 10.40
CA LEU A 32 5.43 1.57 8.97
C LEU A 32 4.79 2.89 8.54
N GLU A 33 5.33 3.45 7.48
CA GLU A 33 4.77 4.59 6.80
C GLU A 33 3.89 4.13 5.64
N VAL A 34 2.60 4.40 5.75
CA VAL A 34 1.57 3.79 4.91
C VAL A 34 0.78 4.85 4.16
N VAL A 35 0.51 4.58 2.89
CA VAL A 35 -0.46 5.30 2.07
C VAL A 35 -1.58 4.35 1.67
N PHE A 36 -2.82 4.81 1.69
CA PHE A 36 -3.96 4.00 1.28
C PHE A 36 -4.42 4.40 -0.12
N ILE A 37 -4.52 3.44 -1.03
CA ILE A 37 -5.01 3.65 -2.39
C ILE A 37 -6.49 3.26 -2.42
N ILE A 38 -7.36 4.20 -2.81
CA ILE A 38 -8.80 3.96 -2.92
C ILE A 38 -9.24 3.69 -4.36
N ASP A 39 -8.55 4.24 -5.36
CA ASP A 39 -8.80 3.98 -6.77
C ASP A 39 -7.54 4.26 -7.62
N ASP A 40 -7.63 4.11 -8.93
CA ASP A 40 -6.57 4.46 -9.88
C ASP A 40 -6.01 5.87 -9.61
N ASP A 41 -4.71 5.93 -9.33
CA ASP A 41 -3.97 7.14 -8.97
C ASP A 41 -4.56 7.95 -7.79
N SER A 42 -5.50 7.41 -7.02
CA SER A 42 -6.21 8.09 -5.93
C SER A 42 -5.76 7.59 -4.56
N ILE A 43 -5.16 8.48 -3.76
CA ILE A 43 -4.66 8.20 -2.40
C ILE A 43 -5.61 8.85 -1.39
N VAL A 44 -5.87 8.14 -0.29
CA VAL A 44 -6.67 8.68 0.82
C VAL A 44 -5.85 9.70 1.60
N GLU A 45 -6.47 10.84 1.89
CA GLU A 45 -5.94 11.87 2.79
C GLU A 45 -6.75 11.86 4.09
N LEU A 46 -6.08 11.75 5.24
CA LEU A 46 -6.69 11.86 6.56
C LEU A 46 -6.03 13.00 7.32
N ASP A 47 -6.83 13.95 7.81
CA ASP A 47 -6.38 15.11 8.57
C ASP A 47 -5.22 15.89 7.90
N GLY A 48 -5.27 16.04 6.58
CA GLY A 48 -4.23 16.72 5.81
C GLY A 48 -3.01 15.86 5.47
N ASN A 49 -3.00 14.58 5.88
CA ASN A 49 -1.87 13.68 5.70
C ASN A 49 -2.20 12.58 4.70
N LEU A 50 -1.36 12.46 3.67
CA LEU A 50 -1.40 11.33 2.71
C LEU A 50 -0.66 10.10 3.22
N VAL A 51 0.36 10.31 4.07
CA VAL A 51 1.18 9.27 4.66
C VAL A 51 0.88 9.20 6.14
N LEU A 52 0.59 7.99 6.62
CA LEU A 52 0.25 7.71 7.99
C LEU A 52 1.28 6.79 8.60
N THR A 53 1.76 7.13 9.79
CA THR A 53 2.70 6.32 10.55
C THR A 53 1.94 5.37 11.46
N PHE A 54 2.23 4.08 11.36
CA PHE A 54 1.71 3.06 12.26
C PHE A 54 2.83 2.44 13.05
N TYR A 55 2.59 2.20 14.34
CA TYR A 55 3.54 1.56 15.26
C TYR A 55 3.12 0.13 15.65
N THR A 56 1.88 -0.25 15.34
CA THR A 56 1.35 -1.58 15.61
C THR A 56 0.59 -2.13 14.39
N VAL A 57 0.52 -3.46 14.29
CA VAL A 57 -0.25 -4.14 13.26
C VAL A 57 -1.74 -3.89 13.48
N GLU A 58 -2.18 -3.92 14.74
CA GLU A 58 -3.57 -3.74 15.14
C GLU A 58 -4.13 -2.39 14.66
N ASP A 59 -3.43 -1.27 14.93
CA ASP A 59 -3.87 0.07 14.53
C ASP A 59 -4.00 0.21 13.01
N LEU A 60 -3.05 -0.38 12.27
CA LEU A 60 -3.06 -0.39 10.81
C LEU A 60 -4.27 -1.18 10.29
N LEU A 61 -4.54 -2.36 10.85
CA LEU A 61 -5.66 -3.20 10.43
C LEU A 61 -7.01 -2.58 10.78
N GLU A 62 -7.14 -1.91 11.93
CA GLU A 62 -8.35 -1.18 12.29
C GLU A 62 -8.62 -0.03 11.32
N THR A 63 -7.58 0.78 11.04
CA THR A 63 -7.67 1.87 10.06
C THR A 63 -8.05 1.34 8.67
N TYR A 64 -7.40 0.26 8.23
CA TYR A 64 -7.72 -0.40 6.96
C TYR A 64 -9.19 -0.85 6.91
N LYS A 65 -9.72 -1.48 7.98
CA LYS A 65 -11.12 -1.93 8.04
C LYS A 65 -12.10 -0.77 7.93
N VAL A 66 -11.81 0.37 8.56
CA VAL A 66 -12.64 1.57 8.48
C VAL A 66 -12.63 2.11 7.05
N LEU A 67 -11.45 2.32 6.47
CA LEU A 67 -11.29 2.89 5.13
C LEU A 67 -11.85 1.97 4.04
N LYS A 68 -11.71 0.65 4.18
CA LYS A 68 -12.23 -0.33 3.21
C LYS A 68 -13.75 -0.31 3.09
N ARG A 69 -14.48 0.14 4.12
CA ARG A 69 -15.94 0.32 4.04
C ARG A 69 -16.35 1.45 3.10
N LEU A 70 -15.43 2.37 2.81
CA LEU A 70 -15.63 3.51 1.92
C LEU A 70 -15.23 3.19 0.47
N SER A 71 -14.55 2.06 0.24
CA SER A 71 -14.06 1.69 -1.09
C SER A 71 -15.08 0.81 -1.83
N GLU A 72 -15.38 1.17 -3.08
CA GLU A 72 -16.18 0.35 -3.99
C GLU A 72 -15.23 -0.38 -4.94
N VAL A 73 -15.36 -1.70 -5.07
CA VAL A 73 -14.53 -2.49 -6.00
C VAL A 73 -14.93 -2.16 -7.45
N LYS A 74 -14.09 -1.37 -8.13
CA LYS A 74 -14.39 -0.87 -9.49
C LYS A 74 -13.64 -1.57 -10.62
N SER A 75 -12.46 -2.15 -10.37
CA SER A 75 -11.57 -2.66 -11.43
C SER A 75 -10.53 -3.65 -10.92
N ASN A 76 -10.20 -4.67 -11.72
CA ASN A 76 -9.10 -5.61 -11.46
C ASN A 76 -7.71 -5.05 -11.81
N ARG A 77 -7.64 -3.81 -12.30
CA ARG A 77 -6.39 -3.11 -12.62
C ARG A 77 -6.18 -1.98 -11.61
N LEU A 78 -4.91 -1.65 -11.40
CA LEU A 78 -4.52 -0.54 -10.54
C LEU A 78 -3.42 0.29 -11.19
N ARG A 79 -3.64 1.59 -11.30
CA ARG A 79 -2.60 2.57 -11.65
C ARG A 79 -2.05 3.21 -10.38
N VAL A 80 -0.72 3.22 -10.23
CA VAL A 80 -0.01 3.66 -9.01
C VAL A 80 0.97 4.81 -9.27
N THR A 81 0.73 5.59 -10.32
CA THR A 81 1.61 6.70 -10.73
C THR A 81 1.68 7.77 -9.64
N SER A 82 0.57 8.07 -8.97
CA SER A 82 0.54 9.04 -7.86
C SER A 82 1.41 8.60 -6.69
N VAL A 83 1.34 7.32 -6.33
CA VAL A 83 2.15 6.73 -5.26
C VAL A 83 3.65 6.74 -5.60
N ILE A 84 4.01 6.44 -6.85
CA ILE A 84 5.39 6.53 -7.33
C ILE A 84 5.92 7.97 -7.25
N ARG A 85 5.10 8.97 -7.61
CA ARG A 85 5.50 10.38 -7.47
C ARG A 85 5.73 10.74 -6.00
N LEU A 86 4.79 10.38 -5.14
CA LEU A 86 4.87 10.63 -3.70
C LEU A 86 6.11 9.97 -3.08
N GLU A 87 6.41 8.72 -3.43
CA GLU A 87 7.64 8.04 -2.97
C GLU A 87 8.91 8.84 -3.31
N ARG A 88 9.01 9.31 -4.55
CA ARG A 88 10.16 10.09 -5.02
C ARG A 88 10.27 11.43 -4.33
N ASP A 89 9.14 12.12 -4.15
CA ASP A 89 9.07 13.43 -3.48
C ASP A 89 9.53 13.30 -2.02
N LEU A 90 9.17 12.19 -1.36
CA LEU A 90 9.60 11.85 0.00
C LEU A 90 10.99 11.23 0.08
N LYS A 91 11.64 10.93 -1.06
CA LYS A 91 12.94 10.25 -1.16
C LYS A 91 13.00 8.92 -0.40
N ARG A 92 11.91 8.14 -0.45
CA ARG A 92 11.78 6.86 0.27
C ARG A 92 12.06 5.68 -0.66
N PHE A 93 12.65 4.61 -0.15
CA PHE A 93 12.85 3.41 -0.96
C PHE A 93 13.07 2.20 -0.04
N PRO A 94 12.47 1.04 -0.33
CA PRO A 94 11.64 0.73 -1.52
C PRO A 94 10.16 1.13 -1.42
N LEU A 95 9.48 1.29 -2.57
CA LEU A 95 8.02 1.29 -2.64
C LEU A 95 7.51 -0.16 -2.64
N VAL A 96 6.70 -0.49 -1.63
CA VAL A 96 6.01 -1.79 -1.53
C VAL A 96 4.52 -1.58 -1.70
N VAL A 97 3.93 -2.18 -2.74
CA VAL A 97 2.49 -2.14 -3.01
C VAL A 97 1.85 -3.45 -2.58
N ILE A 98 0.86 -3.38 -1.70
CA ILE A 98 0.10 -4.53 -1.22
C ILE A 98 -1.24 -4.56 -1.97
N THR A 99 -1.34 -5.44 -2.97
CA THR A 99 -2.51 -5.57 -3.84
C THR A 99 -2.48 -6.89 -4.63
N ASP A 100 -3.64 -7.51 -4.81
CA ASP A 100 -3.88 -8.60 -5.76
C ASP A 100 -4.28 -8.11 -7.16
N ARG A 101 -4.55 -6.81 -7.32
CA ARG A 101 -4.89 -6.20 -8.62
C ARG A 101 -3.68 -6.11 -9.55
N LYS A 102 -3.94 -6.17 -10.85
CA LYS A 102 -2.88 -6.05 -11.86
C LYS A 102 -2.41 -4.60 -11.96
N ILE A 103 -1.20 -4.34 -11.49
CA ILE A 103 -0.58 -3.02 -11.63
C ILE A 103 -0.26 -2.72 -13.10
N ILE A 104 -0.59 -1.52 -13.55
CA ILE A 104 -0.35 -1.01 -14.91
C ILE A 104 0.45 0.30 -14.88
N GLY A 105 1.15 0.61 -15.99
CA GLY A 105 1.78 1.92 -16.18
C GLY A 105 3.16 2.11 -15.54
N LEU A 106 3.86 1.04 -15.13
CA LEU A 106 5.08 1.09 -14.32
C LEU A 106 6.37 1.57 -15.01
N LYS A 107 6.31 2.15 -16.22
CA LYS A 107 7.50 2.37 -17.05
C LYS A 107 8.68 2.98 -16.27
N LYS A 108 9.74 2.17 -16.09
CA LYS A 108 11.03 2.55 -15.46
C LYS A 108 10.97 2.75 -13.93
N ASN A 109 10.07 2.09 -13.22
CA ASN A 109 10.00 2.13 -11.76
C ASN A 109 10.07 0.73 -11.16
N LEU A 110 11.11 0.47 -10.37
CA LEU A 110 11.18 -0.74 -9.57
C LEU A 110 10.24 -0.62 -8.38
N ILE A 111 9.18 -1.44 -8.37
CA ILE A 111 8.29 -1.58 -7.22
C ILE A 111 8.23 -3.04 -6.77
N PHE A 112 8.00 -3.24 -5.48
CA PHE A 112 7.75 -4.57 -4.91
C PHE A 112 6.26 -4.74 -4.70
N VAL A 113 5.69 -5.82 -5.22
CA VAL A 113 4.24 -6.07 -5.14
C VAL A 113 4.01 -7.32 -4.31
N TYR A 114 3.28 -7.20 -3.21
CA TYR A 114 2.76 -8.33 -2.46
C TYR A 114 1.30 -8.58 -2.85
N ASN A 115 1.03 -9.77 -3.40
CA ASN A 115 -0.28 -10.13 -3.94
C ASN A 115 -1.13 -11.05 -3.06
N GLY A 116 -0.80 -11.16 -1.77
CA GLY A 116 -1.44 -12.10 -0.85
C GLY A 116 -0.73 -13.45 -0.69
N GLU A 117 0.26 -13.74 -1.53
CA GLU A 117 1.04 -15.00 -1.46
C GLU A 117 2.55 -14.76 -1.48
N LYS A 118 3.02 -13.90 -2.39
CA LYS A 118 4.45 -13.65 -2.58
C LYS A 118 4.74 -12.22 -3.00
N VAL A 119 5.96 -11.80 -2.72
CA VAL A 119 6.52 -10.53 -3.22
C VAL A 119 7.08 -10.75 -4.62
N LYS A 120 6.76 -9.84 -5.56
CA LYS A 120 7.35 -9.80 -6.90
C LYS A 120 7.91 -8.42 -7.18
N ALA A 121 9.12 -8.34 -7.72
CA ALA A 121 9.63 -7.12 -8.32
C ALA A 121 8.92 -6.86 -9.67
N ARG A 122 8.53 -5.61 -9.92
CA ARG A 122 7.97 -5.12 -11.19
C ARG A 122 8.75 -3.89 -11.65
N TYR A 123 8.92 -3.73 -12.97
CA TYR A 123 9.69 -2.67 -13.62
C TYR A 123 9.00 -2.16 -14.90
#